data_AF-A0A0D0DTG8-F1
#
_entry.id   AF-A0A0D0DTG8-F1
#
_cell.length_a   1.000
_cell.length_b   1.000
_cell.length_c   1.000
_cell.angle_alpha   90.00
_cell.angle_beta   90.00
_cell.angle_gamma   90.00
#
_symmetry.space_group_name_H-M   'P 1'
#
loop_
_entity.id
_entity.type
_entity.pdbx_description
1 polymer ?
#
loop_
_entity_poly.entity_id
_entity_poly.type
_entity_poly.pdbx_seq_one_letter_code
_entity_poly.pdbx_strand_id
1 'polypeptide(L)' 'MVGKFEFEMTDKAERILRKACTVMIPAVESEAEGGAQLPLAVSFAHQDDGY' A
#
# COMPACT_ATOMS: atom_id res chain seq x y z
N MET A 1 -3.96 4.00 -9.54
CA MET A 1 -4.51 5.36 -9.53
C MET A 1 -5.93 5.32 -8.96
N VAL A 2 -6.24 6.21 -8.01
CA VAL A 2 -7.61 6.42 -7.51
C VAL A 2 -7.88 7.92 -7.54
N GLY A 3 -8.80 8.35 -8.40
CA GLY A 3 -9.02 9.78 -8.65
C GLY A 3 -7.74 10.44 -9.19
N LYS A 4 -7.28 11.49 -8.48
CA LYS A 4 -6.08 12.27 -8.82
C LYS A 4 -4.81 11.78 -8.11
N PHE A 5 -4.83 10.58 -7.54
CA PHE A 5 -3.73 10.05 -6.74
C PHE A 5 -3.14 8.78 -7.32
N GLU A 6 -1.82 8.69 -7.26
CA GLU A 6 -1.02 7.50 -7.51
C GLU A 6 -0.51 6.93 -6.19
N PHE A 7 -0.29 5.62 -6.18
CA PHE A 7 0.10 4.87 -5.00
C PHE A 7 1.25 3.95 -5.35
N GLU A 8 2.29 3.97 -4.53
CA GLU A 8 3.46 3.12 -4.68
C GLU A 8 3.74 2.38 -3.37
N MET A 9 4.34 1.20 -3.47
CA MET A 9 4.79 0.48 -2.29
C MET A 9 6.00 1.21 -1.69
N THR A 10 6.01 1.37 -0.38
CA THR A 10 7.20 1.81 0.34
C THR A 10 8.12 0.62 0.65
N ASP A 11 9.37 0.87 1.04
CA ASP A 11 10.30 -0.16 1.51
C ASP A 11 9.73 -0.98 2.70
N LYS A 12 8.82 -0.39 3.49
CA LYS A 12 8.14 -1.11 4.58
C LYS A 12 7.23 -2.23 4.07
N ALA A 13 6.76 -2.17 2.83
CA ALA A 13 5.90 -3.18 2.24
C ALA A 13 6.63 -4.52 1.99
N GLU A 14 7.96 -4.53 2.01
CA GLU A 14 8.75 -5.77 1.95
C GLU A 14 8.53 -6.65 3.19
N ARG A 15 8.22 -6.02 4.33
CA ARG A 15 8.02 -6.64 5.65
C ARG A 15 6.57 -6.92 5.97
N ILE A 16 5.73 -7.12 4.95
CA ILE A 16 4.33 -7.52 5.16
C ILE A 16 4.27 -8.97 5.59
N LEU A 17 3.56 -9.24 6.69
CA LEU A 17 3.31 -10.58 7.19
C LEU A 17 2.42 -11.36 6.21
N ARG A 18 3.00 -12.36 5.54
CA ARG A 18 2.29 -13.22 4.59
C ARG A 18 1.94 -14.55 5.25
N LYS A 19 0.67 -14.95 5.18
CA LYS A 19 0.16 -16.24 5.70
C LYS A 19 -0.76 -16.90 4.68
N ALA A 20 -0.75 -18.23 4.63
CA ALA A 20 -1.68 -19.00 3.81
C ALA A 20 -3.11 -18.85 4.38
N CYS A 21 -3.99 -18.21 3.61
CA CYS A 21 -5.39 -17.96 3.95
C CYS A 21 -6.19 -17.62 2.69
N THR A 22 -7.52 -17.66 2.75
CA THR A 22 -8.38 -17.31 1.59
C THR A 22 -8.31 -15.81 1.25
N VAL A 23 -8.30 -14.95 2.27
CA VAL A 23 -8.07 -13.51 2.14
C VAL A 23 -7.13 -13.09 3.27
N MET A 24 -6.05 -12.41 2.91
CA MET A 24 -5.04 -11.94 3.86
C MET A 24 -5.33 -10.51 4.29
N ILE A 25 -5.26 -10.26 5.60
CA ILE A 25 -5.27 -8.92 6.17
C ILE A 25 -3.80 -8.47 6.29
N PRO A 26 -3.35 -7.49 5.50
CA PRO A 26 -1.96 -7.06 5.52
C PRO A 26 -1.64 -6.32 6.82
N ALA A 27 -0.51 -6.67 7.42
CA ALA A 27 0.09 -5.96 8.55
C ALA A 27 1.62 -5.99 8.39
N VAL A 28 2.29 -4.91 8.82
CA VAL A 28 3.76 -4.87 8.87
C VAL A 28 4.23 -5.77 10.03
N GLU A 29 5.31 -6.51 9.79
CA GLU A 29 5.95 -7.34 10.81
C GLU A 29 6.21 -6.53 12.10
N SER A 30 5.87 -7.12 13.25
CA SER A 30 5.95 -6.48 14.57
C SER A 30 4.96 -5.33 14.83
N GLU A 31 4.11 -4.96 13.87
CA GLU A 31 3.05 -3.94 14.01
C GLU A 31 1.64 -4.56 13.89
N ALA A 32 1.51 -5.87 14.15
CA ALA A 32 0.25 -6.61 13.97
C ALA A 32 -0.91 -6.07 14.83
N GLU A 33 -0.61 -5.45 15.97
CA GLU A 33 -1.61 -4.82 16.84
C GLU A 33 -2.17 -3.52 16.25
N GLY A 34 -1.46 -2.89 15.30
CA GLY A 34 -1.88 -1.69 14.58
C GLY A 34 -2.99 -1.93 13.55
N GLY A 35 -3.37 -3.20 13.33
CA GLY A 35 -4.46 -3.59 12.45
C GLY A 35 -4.10 -3.64 10.97
N ALA A 36 -5.13 -3.60 10.12
CA ALA A 36 -4.99 -3.78 8.68
C ALA A 36 -4.37 -2.54 8.02
N GLN A 37 -3.07 -2.59 7.72
CA GLN A 37 -2.36 -1.49 7.06
C GLN A 37 -1.40 -2.01 5.98
N LEU A 38 -1.46 -1.35 4.83
CA LEU A 38 -0.49 -1.51 3.75
C LEU A 38 0.26 -0.17 3.59
N PRO A 39 1.58 -0.13 3.78
CA PRO A 39 2.33 1.11 3.77
C PRO A 39 2.58 1.56 2.33
N LEU A 40 1.75 2.50 1.87
CA LEU A 40 1.78 3.09 0.54
C LEU A 40 2.30 4.53 0.59
N ALA A 41 3.15 4.90 -0.36
CA ALA A 41 3.41 6.29 -0.70
C ALA A 41 2.26 6.81 -1.56
N VAL A 42 1.83 8.06 -1.32
CA VAL A 42 0.75 8.70 -2.07
C VAL A 42 1.30 9.95 -2.76
N SER A 43 1.08 10.06 -4.06
CA SER A 43 1.45 11.22 -4.87
C SER A 43 0.26 11.69 -5.70
N PHE A 44 0.32 12.91 -6.23
CA PHE A 44 -0.63 13.33 -7.25
C PHE A 44 -0.29 12.63 -8.56
N ALA A 45 -1.32 12.08 -9.20
CA ALA A 45 -1.19 11.50 -10.52
C ALA A 45 -0.76 12.58 -11.52
N HIS A 46 0.16 12.25 -12.42
CA HIS A 46 0.52 13.17 -13.48
C HIS A 46 -0.69 13.31 -14.41
N GLN A 47 -1.26 14.52 -14.49
CA GLN A 47 -2.24 14.82 -15.52
C GLN A 47 -1.45 15.02 -16.81
N ASP A 48 -1.48 14.04 -17.70
CA ASP A 48 -1.17 14.29 -19.11
C ASP A 48 -2.25 15.26 -19.61
N ASP A 49 -1.97 16.55 -19.49
CA ASP A 49 -2.69 17.59 -20.21
C ASP A 49 -2.30 17.43 -21.68
N GLY A 50 -3.00 16.53 -22.37
CA GLY A 50 -2.80 16.28 -23.79
C GLY A 50 -2.98 17.57 -24.60
N TYR A 51 -1.86 18.10 -25.10
CA TYR A 51 -1.78 19.13 -26.14
C TYR A 51 -1.33 18.49 -27.46
#